data_AF-A0A951MSF1-F1
#
_entry.id   AF-A0A951MSF1-F1
#
_cell.length_a   1.000
_cell.length_b   1.000
_cell.length_c   1.000
_cell.angle_alpha   90.00
_cell.angle_beta   90.00
_cell.angle_gamma   90.00
#
_symmetry.space_group_name_H-M   'P 1'
#
loop_
_entity.id
_entity.type
_entity.pdbx_description
1 polymer ?
#
loop_
_entity_poly.entity_id
_entity_poly.type
_entity_poly.pdbx_seq_one_letter_code
_entity_poly.pdbx_strand_id
1 'polypeptide(L)'
;MSLLDLGAPRAVRWLALRFLDQARAARVRLDDAGDAEALHDFRVALRRLRSTVRAYADTLDDAVGNKDRARLKALAHATGDSRDGEVMIEWMQTRRDRLPGAEHAGLDWLLDRLRARQDRLDRSLRKEVARDFGRERKRLARRLSAYRARVDAADPREQPRMGGVAAGLVAAHVDDLRRRLGAARSVDEQDALHEARISAKRLRYLLEPFGDELPDAAWAVRRLKRMQDTLGEMHDAHVAGLLLAAERAEAEVMDPRPEPDPLPGLHALAAAAREETERLYAHACINWLGGRAAEFLARVDTLAAQMRDGGAAADREIERKFLLRRMPRLPDGAVRTEIVQGYLPGERLQERVRRVRRHGEPPKYFRTVKVGAGISRTELEEETDEATFRRLWSLTRGRRVRKLRFKVPYGGLTWEIDRFAGRRLVLAEVELPSEDFHVRIPDWLRDYVERDVTGEDEYVNANLAR
;
A
#
# COMPACT_ATOMS: atom_id res chain seq x y z
N MET A 1 1.53 -10.80 12.35
CA MET A 1 2.15 -11.76 11.41
C MET A 1 2.02 -11.14 10.03
N SER A 2 3.16 -10.90 9.37
CA SER A 2 3.21 -10.25 8.06
C SER A 2 2.52 -11.11 7.00
N LEU A 3 1.82 -10.47 6.05
CA LEU A 3 1.21 -11.12 4.90
C LEU A 3 2.27 -11.77 4.01
N LEU A 4 3.48 -11.19 3.93
CA LEU A 4 4.59 -11.69 3.12
C LEU A 4 5.14 -13.04 3.64
N ASP A 5 5.11 -13.25 4.95
CA ASP A 5 5.63 -14.44 5.63
C ASP A 5 4.67 -15.63 5.58
N LEU A 6 3.39 -15.37 5.31
CA LEU A 6 2.40 -16.43 5.19
C LEU A 6 2.67 -17.31 3.96
N GLY A 7 2.34 -18.60 4.06
CA GLY A 7 2.26 -19.45 2.87
C GLY A 7 1.28 -18.85 1.86
N ALA A 8 1.69 -18.72 0.60
CA ALA A 8 0.92 -18.05 -0.44
C ALA A 8 -0.53 -18.58 -0.56
N PRO A 9 -0.79 -19.91 -0.50
CA PRO A 9 -2.16 -20.43 -0.51
C PRO A 9 -3.06 -19.85 0.58
N ARG A 10 -2.53 -19.69 1.80
CA ARG A 10 -3.25 -19.11 2.93
C ARG A 10 -3.44 -17.60 2.76
N ALA A 11 -2.37 -16.89 2.42
CA ALA A 11 -2.37 -15.44 2.26
C ALA A 11 -3.37 -14.98 1.19
N VAL A 12 -3.33 -15.61 0.02
CA VAL A 12 -4.21 -15.26 -1.11
C VAL A 12 -5.66 -15.58 -0.80
N ARG A 13 -5.96 -16.71 -0.15
CA ARG A 13 -7.34 -17.04 0.30
C ARG A 13 -7.85 -16.01 1.29
N TRP A 14 -7.03 -15.61 2.25
CA TRP A 14 -7.38 -14.57 3.21
C TRP A 14 -7.70 -13.24 2.51
N LEU A 15 -6.88 -12.81 1.55
CA LEU A 15 -7.13 -11.61 0.74
C LEU A 15 -8.45 -11.72 -0.05
N ALA A 16 -8.65 -12.84 -0.74
CA ALA A 16 -9.85 -13.07 -1.52
C ALA A 16 -11.11 -13.07 -0.63
N LEU A 17 -11.08 -13.71 0.54
CA LEU A 17 -12.17 -13.67 1.51
C LEU A 17 -12.44 -12.26 2.03
N ARG A 18 -11.39 -11.50 2.38
CA ARG A 18 -11.51 -10.11 2.81
C ARG A 18 -12.22 -9.26 1.75
N PHE A 19 -11.81 -9.34 0.48
CA PHE A 19 -12.45 -8.58 -0.59
C PHE A 19 -13.86 -9.06 -0.92
N LEU A 20 -14.12 -10.37 -0.77
CA LEU A 20 -15.46 -10.93 -0.91
C LEU A 20 -16.41 -10.42 0.18
N ASP A 21 -15.93 -10.29 1.42
CA ASP A 21 -16.69 -9.74 2.54
C ASP A 21 -16.92 -8.23 2.41
N GLN A 22 -15.94 -7.47 1.91
CA GLN A 22 -16.14 -6.06 1.57
C GLN A 22 -17.23 -5.90 0.50
N ALA A 23 -17.19 -6.72 -0.56
CA ALA A 23 -18.22 -6.70 -1.60
C ALA A 23 -19.59 -7.12 -1.03
N ARG A 24 -19.64 -8.07 -0.09
CA ARG A 24 -20.87 -8.43 0.62
C ARG A 24 -21.42 -7.26 1.42
N ALA A 25 -20.59 -6.58 2.20
CA ALA A 25 -21.02 -5.45 3.03
C ALA A 25 -21.57 -4.30 2.16
N ALA A 26 -20.87 -3.94 1.09
CA ALA A 26 -21.32 -2.93 0.14
C ALA A 26 -22.61 -3.35 -0.60
N ARG A 27 -22.77 -4.65 -0.92
CA ARG A 27 -24.01 -5.14 -1.53
C ARG A 27 -25.22 -5.01 -0.61
N VAL A 28 -25.08 -5.17 0.70
CA VAL A 28 -26.21 -4.95 1.62
C VAL A 28 -26.64 -3.48 1.60
N ARG A 29 -25.68 -2.56 1.52
CA ARG A 29 -25.94 -1.12 1.42
C ARG A 29 -26.64 -0.73 0.11
N LEU A 30 -26.49 -1.49 -0.98
CA LEU A 30 -27.20 -1.23 -2.24
C LEU A 30 -28.73 -1.33 -2.15
N ASP A 31 -29.27 -1.95 -1.09
CA ASP A 31 -30.70 -2.01 -0.87
C ASP A 31 -31.24 -0.68 -0.26
N ASP A 32 -30.35 0.20 0.24
CA ASP A 32 -30.67 1.56 0.65
C ASP A 32 -30.51 2.53 -0.54
N ALA A 33 -31.63 3.14 -0.96
CA ALA A 33 -31.64 4.09 -2.07
C ALA A 33 -30.95 5.43 -1.74
N GLY A 34 -30.72 5.74 -0.46
CA GLY A 34 -30.04 6.96 0.00
C GLY A 34 -28.51 6.84 0.05
N ASP A 35 -27.96 5.64 -0.10
CA ASP A 35 -26.51 5.41 -0.03
C ASP A 35 -25.86 5.49 -1.42
N ALA A 36 -25.46 6.71 -1.80
CA ALA A 36 -24.80 6.97 -3.08
C ALA A 36 -23.44 6.26 -3.25
N GLU A 37 -22.78 5.90 -2.15
CA GLU A 37 -21.43 5.29 -2.18
C GLU A 37 -21.46 3.76 -2.23
N ALA A 38 -22.60 3.13 -1.91
CA ALA A 38 -22.71 1.68 -1.85
C ALA A 38 -22.32 0.98 -3.17
N LEU A 39 -22.70 1.56 -4.32
CA LEU A 39 -22.35 1.00 -5.63
C LEU A 39 -20.86 1.17 -5.94
N HIS A 40 -20.29 2.32 -5.57
CA HIS A 40 -18.86 2.57 -5.68
C HIS A 40 -18.05 1.56 -4.86
N ASP A 41 -18.39 1.39 -3.58
CA ASP A 41 -17.72 0.46 -2.68
C ASP A 41 -17.83 -1.00 -3.16
N PHE A 42 -19.01 -1.39 -3.64
CA PHE A 42 -19.24 -2.72 -4.20
C PHE A 42 -18.32 -2.96 -5.41
N ARG A 43 -18.24 -1.99 -6.33
CA ARG A 43 -17.37 -2.04 -7.51
C ARG A 43 -15.91 -2.16 -7.13
N VAL A 44 -15.45 -1.35 -6.17
CA VAL A 44 -14.06 -1.36 -5.72
C VAL A 44 -13.70 -2.72 -5.14
N ALA A 45 -14.53 -3.24 -4.22
CA ALA A 45 -14.29 -4.54 -3.60
C ALA A 45 -14.32 -5.70 -4.61
N LEU A 46 -15.31 -5.72 -5.50
CA LEU A 46 -15.42 -6.75 -6.55
C LEU A 46 -14.22 -6.73 -7.50
N ARG A 47 -13.73 -5.53 -7.83
CA ARG A 47 -12.56 -5.36 -8.69
C ARG A 47 -11.28 -5.84 -8.01
N ARG A 48 -11.08 -5.54 -6.72
CA ARG A 48 -9.95 -6.07 -5.93
C ARG A 48 -10.02 -7.59 -5.86
N LEU A 49 -11.17 -8.17 -5.54
CA LEU A 49 -11.39 -9.62 -5.55
C LEU A 49 -11.02 -10.25 -6.89
N ARG A 50 -11.54 -9.70 -8.00
CA ARG A 50 -11.25 -10.19 -9.35
C ARG A 50 -9.77 -10.09 -9.69
N SER A 51 -9.13 -8.97 -9.36
CA SER A 51 -7.70 -8.77 -9.59
C SER A 51 -6.87 -9.79 -8.82
N THR A 52 -7.18 -10.02 -7.54
CA THR A 52 -6.49 -11.02 -6.70
C THR A 52 -6.69 -12.44 -7.23
N VAL A 53 -7.93 -12.86 -7.48
CA VAL A 53 -8.23 -14.21 -8.00
C VAL A 53 -7.56 -14.46 -9.34
N ARG A 54 -7.46 -13.44 -10.19
CA ARG A 54 -6.79 -13.54 -11.48
C ARG A 54 -5.28 -13.60 -11.34
N ALA A 55 -4.69 -12.72 -10.54
CA ALA A 55 -3.24 -12.62 -10.39
C ALA A 55 -2.65 -13.90 -9.78
N TYR A 56 -3.38 -14.51 -8.83
CA TYR A 56 -2.98 -15.71 -8.12
C TYR A 56 -3.78 -16.94 -8.57
N ALA A 57 -4.12 -17.03 -9.86
CA ALA A 57 -4.94 -18.11 -10.41
C ALA A 57 -4.35 -19.50 -10.13
N ASP A 58 -3.02 -19.62 -10.25
CA ASP A 58 -2.30 -20.89 -10.01
C ASP A 58 -2.27 -21.26 -8.51
N THR A 59 -2.25 -20.26 -7.62
CA THR A 59 -2.29 -20.47 -6.16
C THR A 59 -3.69 -20.83 -5.64
N LEU A 60 -4.71 -20.61 -6.45
CA LEU A 60 -6.13 -20.81 -6.13
C LEU A 60 -6.81 -21.81 -7.06
N ASP A 61 -6.06 -22.62 -7.81
CA ASP A 61 -6.60 -23.52 -8.84
C ASP A 61 -7.60 -24.55 -8.28
N ASP A 62 -7.40 -25.03 -7.06
CA ASP A 62 -8.29 -25.88 -6.29
C ASP A 62 -9.58 -25.16 -5.83
N ALA A 63 -9.49 -23.88 -5.49
CA ALA A 63 -10.57 -23.11 -4.88
C ALA A 63 -11.38 -22.26 -5.87
N VAL A 64 -10.78 -21.83 -6.99
CA VAL A 64 -11.39 -20.90 -7.94
C VAL A 64 -11.06 -21.29 -9.38
N GLY A 65 -12.09 -21.78 -10.08
CA GLY A 65 -11.96 -22.24 -11.46
C GLY A 65 -12.23 -21.16 -12.51
N ASN A 66 -12.05 -21.51 -13.78
CA ASN A 66 -12.33 -20.63 -14.92
C ASN A 66 -13.77 -20.09 -14.93
N LYS A 67 -14.76 -20.93 -14.57
CA LYS A 67 -16.17 -20.53 -14.50
C LYS A 67 -16.42 -19.46 -13.44
N ASP A 68 -15.77 -19.57 -12.28
CA ASP A 68 -15.90 -18.60 -11.19
C ASP A 68 -15.27 -17.25 -11.60
N ARG A 69 -14.08 -17.29 -12.22
CA ARG A 69 -13.43 -16.10 -12.82
C ARG A 69 -14.30 -15.42 -13.87
N ALA A 70 -14.95 -16.19 -14.75
CA ALA A 70 -15.85 -15.66 -15.77
C ALA A 70 -17.07 -14.95 -15.17
N ARG A 71 -17.67 -15.51 -14.11
CA ARG A 71 -18.78 -14.87 -13.39
C ARG A 71 -18.36 -13.59 -12.68
N LEU A 72 -17.22 -13.59 -11.99
CA LEU A 72 -16.67 -12.37 -11.40
C LEU A 72 -16.36 -11.30 -12.46
N LYS A 73 -15.91 -11.72 -13.66
CA LYS A 73 -15.72 -10.83 -14.81
C LYS A 73 -17.06 -10.22 -15.26
N ALA A 74 -18.09 -11.03 -15.45
CA ALA A 74 -19.42 -10.57 -15.85
C ALA A 74 -20.02 -9.58 -14.84
N LEU A 75 -20.00 -9.91 -13.55
CA LEU A 75 -20.46 -9.01 -12.49
C LEU A 75 -19.71 -7.67 -12.51
N ALA A 76 -18.38 -7.72 -12.64
CA ALA A 76 -17.57 -6.51 -12.68
C ALA A 76 -17.78 -5.69 -13.96
N HIS A 77 -18.11 -6.32 -15.09
CA HIS A 77 -18.43 -5.64 -16.34
C HIS A 77 -19.79 -4.93 -16.26
N ALA A 78 -20.82 -5.61 -15.77
CA ALA A 78 -22.15 -5.02 -15.58
C ALA A 78 -22.07 -3.74 -14.72
N THR A 79 -21.28 -3.78 -13.63
CA THR A 79 -21.07 -2.58 -12.83
C THR A 79 -20.21 -1.52 -13.53
N GLY A 80 -19.36 -1.93 -14.48
CA GLY A 80 -18.46 -1.09 -15.29
C GLY A 80 -19.25 -0.06 -16.08
N ASP A 81 -20.18 -0.55 -16.88
CA ASP A 81 -20.94 0.23 -17.85
C ASP A 81 -21.76 1.35 -17.18
N SER A 82 -22.32 1.07 -16.00
CA SER A 82 -23.01 2.09 -15.17
C SER A 82 -22.06 3.20 -14.72
N ARG A 83 -20.84 2.88 -14.26
CA ARG A 83 -19.89 3.94 -13.87
C ARG A 83 -19.37 4.75 -15.05
N ASP A 84 -19.20 4.10 -16.20
CA ASP A 84 -18.71 4.80 -17.38
C ASP A 84 -19.73 5.87 -17.83
N GLY A 85 -21.03 5.58 -17.68
CA GLY A 85 -22.10 6.57 -17.83
C GLY A 85 -22.06 7.71 -16.79
N GLU A 86 -21.85 7.40 -15.49
CA GLU A 86 -21.68 8.43 -14.44
C GLU A 86 -20.50 9.38 -14.75
N VAL A 87 -19.35 8.82 -15.11
CA VAL A 87 -18.14 9.60 -15.44
C VAL A 87 -18.39 10.46 -16.68
N MET A 88 -19.10 9.94 -17.68
CA MET A 88 -19.46 10.72 -18.87
C MET A 88 -20.37 11.90 -18.53
N ILE A 89 -21.40 11.68 -17.69
CA ILE A 89 -22.31 12.74 -17.25
C ILE A 89 -21.52 13.84 -16.50
N GLU A 90 -20.65 13.45 -15.56
CA GLU A 90 -19.80 14.37 -14.80
C GLU A 90 -18.87 15.17 -15.74
N TRP A 91 -18.24 14.49 -16.71
CA TRP A 91 -17.35 15.11 -17.68
C TRP A 91 -18.07 16.16 -18.54
N MET A 92 -19.32 15.89 -18.93
CA MET A 92 -20.15 16.83 -19.70
C MET A 92 -20.58 18.02 -18.84
N GLN A 93 -21.00 17.78 -17.59
CA GLN A 93 -21.47 18.83 -16.67
C GLN A 93 -20.39 19.85 -16.34
N THR A 94 -19.16 19.40 -16.10
CA THR A 94 -18.02 20.29 -15.77
C THR A 94 -17.64 21.25 -16.90
N ARG A 95 -18.20 21.07 -18.11
CA ARG A 95 -17.96 21.94 -19.28
C ARG A 95 -19.03 22.99 -19.52
N ARG A 96 -20.14 22.96 -18.78
CA ARG A 96 -21.24 23.92 -18.96
C ARG A 96 -20.77 25.37 -18.91
N ASP A 97 -19.91 25.69 -17.94
CA ASP A 97 -19.40 27.05 -17.73
C ASP A 97 -18.41 27.51 -18.82
N ARG A 98 -17.90 26.58 -19.63
CA ARG A 98 -16.99 26.87 -20.75
C ARG A 98 -17.73 27.05 -22.08
N LEU A 99 -19.01 26.70 -22.14
CA LEU A 99 -19.84 26.81 -23.33
C LEU A 99 -20.60 28.15 -23.31
N PRO A 100 -20.63 28.90 -24.44
CA PRO A 100 -21.58 29.99 -24.65
C PRO A 100 -23.03 29.53 -24.46
N GLY A 101 -23.90 30.45 -24.03
CA GLY A 101 -25.31 30.12 -23.75
C GLY A 101 -26.07 29.50 -24.93
N ALA A 102 -25.72 29.88 -26.17
CA ALA A 102 -26.29 29.30 -27.39
C ALA A 102 -25.95 27.81 -27.59
N GLU A 103 -24.89 27.32 -26.94
CA GLU A 103 -24.41 25.94 -27.04
C GLU A 103 -24.92 25.05 -25.89
N HIS A 104 -25.58 25.64 -24.89
CA HIS A 104 -26.15 24.90 -23.75
C HIS A 104 -27.24 23.92 -24.19
N ALA A 105 -27.97 24.23 -25.27
CA ALA A 105 -28.98 23.34 -25.84
C ALA A 105 -28.45 21.94 -26.18
N GLY A 106 -27.27 21.86 -26.81
CA GLY A 106 -26.65 20.57 -27.17
C GLY A 106 -26.16 19.79 -25.96
N LEU A 107 -25.65 20.49 -24.94
CA LEU A 107 -25.23 19.87 -23.69
C LEU A 107 -26.43 19.30 -22.92
N ASP A 108 -27.50 20.09 -22.76
CA ASP A 108 -28.70 19.68 -22.02
C ASP A 108 -29.37 18.49 -22.72
N TRP A 109 -29.50 18.53 -24.06
CA TRP A 109 -29.99 17.41 -24.87
C TRP A 109 -29.20 16.12 -24.67
N LEU A 110 -27.86 16.20 -24.66
CA LEU A 110 -27.00 15.04 -24.45
C LEU A 110 -27.11 14.51 -23.02
N LEU A 111 -27.14 15.40 -22.02
CA LEU A 111 -27.25 15.03 -20.61
C LEU A 111 -28.55 14.28 -20.33
N ASP A 112 -29.67 14.70 -20.92
CA ASP A 112 -30.96 14.02 -20.74
C ASP A 112 -30.92 12.59 -21.28
N ARG A 113 -30.31 12.39 -22.45
CA ARG A 113 -30.14 11.06 -23.06
C ARG A 113 -29.20 10.18 -22.24
N LEU A 114 -28.08 10.72 -21.78
CA LEU A 114 -27.13 10.00 -20.93
C LEU A 114 -27.76 9.60 -19.60
N ARG A 115 -28.50 10.50 -18.93
CA ARG A 115 -29.24 10.21 -17.70
C ARG A 115 -30.29 9.13 -17.92
N ALA A 116 -31.07 9.21 -18.99
CA ALA A 116 -32.06 8.18 -19.31
C ALA A 116 -31.40 6.80 -19.57
N ARG A 117 -30.22 6.76 -20.18
CA ARG A 117 -29.43 5.53 -20.36
C ARG A 117 -28.89 5.02 -19.02
N GLN A 118 -28.32 5.90 -18.20
CA GLN A 118 -27.79 5.58 -16.87
C GLN A 118 -28.87 4.96 -15.98
N ASP A 119 -30.05 5.58 -15.92
CA ASP A 119 -31.20 5.08 -15.18
C ASP A 119 -31.62 3.66 -15.59
N ARG A 120 -31.54 3.34 -16.88
CA ARG A 120 -31.83 1.98 -17.39
C ARG A 120 -30.75 0.98 -16.94
N LEU A 121 -29.47 1.37 -17.03
CA LEU A 121 -28.34 0.55 -16.60
C LEU A 121 -28.40 0.26 -15.11
N ASP A 122 -28.63 1.28 -14.26
CA ASP A 122 -28.68 1.13 -12.82
C ASP A 122 -29.83 0.22 -12.36
N ARG A 123 -30.99 0.33 -13.01
CA ARG A 123 -32.13 -0.57 -12.76
C ARG A 123 -31.82 -2.03 -13.13
N SER A 124 -31.14 -2.28 -14.26
CA SER A 124 -30.75 -3.64 -14.65
C SER A 124 -29.69 -4.19 -13.69
N LEU A 125 -28.68 -3.37 -13.39
CA LEU A 125 -27.54 -3.72 -12.57
C LEU A 125 -27.94 -4.18 -11.17
N ARG A 126 -28.81 -3.41 -10.49
CA ARG A 126 -29.27 -3.77 -9.14
C ARG A 126 -29.92 -5.16 -9.11
N LYS A 127 -30.71 -5.51 -10.13
CA LYS A 127 -31.37 -6.82 -10.27
C LYS A 127 -30.37 -7.95 -10.54
N GLU A 128 -29.41 -7.74 -11.43
CA GLU A 128 -28.38 -8.73 -11.77
C GLU A 128 -27.44 -8.99 -10.58
N VAL A 129 -26.94 -7.92 -9.95
CA VAL A 129 -26.07 -8.04 -8.78
C VAL A 129 -26.78 -8.74 -7.63
N ALA A 130 -28.06 -8.45 -7.38
CA ALA A 130 -28.85 -9.14 -6.35
C ALA A 130 -28.82 -10.67 -6.50
N ARG A 131 -29.06 -11.13 -7.73
CA ARG A 131 -29.25 -12.54 -8.04
C ARG A 131 -27.91 -13.29 -8.11
N ASP A 132 -26.97 -12.74 -8.85
CA ASP A 132 -25.80 -13.49 -9.32
C ASP A 132 -24.64 -13.43 -8.33
N PHE A 133 -24.45 -12.28 -7.66
CA PHE A 133 -23.42 -12.15 -6.63
C PHE A 133 -23.71 -13.03 -5.41
N GLY A 134 -24.97 -13.11 -4.97
CA GLY A 134 -25.34 -13.89 -3.79
C GLY A 134 -24.99 -15.38 -3.91
N ARG A 135 -25.22 -15.97 -5.09
CA ARG A 135 -24.89 -17.38 -5.39
C ARG A 135 -23.38 -17.59 -5.49
N GLU A 136 -22.69 -16.73 -6.22
CA GLU A 136 -21.25 -16.85 -6.43
C GLU A 136 -20.48 -16.63 -5.11
N ARG A 137 -20.91 -15.66 -4.30
CA ARG A 137 -20.33 -15.39 -2.97
C ARG A 137 -20.39 -16.61 -2.05
N LYS A 138 -21.56 -17.27 -1.93
CA LYS A 138 -21.70 -18.47 -1.08
C LYS A 138 -20.75 -19.58 -1.52
N ARG A 139 -20.60 -19.78 -2.83
CA ARG A 139 -19.70 -20.78 -3.43
C ARG A 139 -18.23 -20.46 -3.12
N LEU A 140 -17.80 -19.23 -3.41
CA LEU A 140 -16.42 -18.80 -3.19
C LEU A 140 -16.05 -18.82 -1.71
N ALA A 141 -16.92 -18.31 -0.83
CA ALA A 141 -16.69 -18.32 0.62
C ALA A 141 -16.42 -19.73 1.13
N ARG A 142 -17.24 -20.73 0.74
CA ARG A 142 -17.07 -22.13 1.15
C ARG A 142 -15.76 -22.74 0.65
N ARG A 143 -15.35 -22.43 -0.58
CA ARG A 143 -14.14 -23.02 -1.22
C ARG A 143 -12.85 -22.34 -0.76
N LEU A 144 -12.91 -21.05 -0.43
CA LEU A 144 -11.75 -20.30 0.05
C LEU A 144 -11.53 -20.47 1.56
N SER A 145 -12.56 -20.81 2.34
CA SER A 145 -12.48 -20.93 3.81
C SER A 145 -11.73 -22.16 4.31
N ALA A 146 -11.56 -23.19 3.47
CA ALA A 146 -10.87 -24.42 3.83
C ALA A 146 -10.00 -24.88 2.67
N TYR A 147 -8.76 -25.29 2.96
CA TYR A 147 -7.86 -25.84 1.97
C TYR A 147 -7.00 -26.95 2.58
N ARG A 148 -6.52 -27.86 1.74
CA ARG A 148 -5.56 -28.89 2.14
C ARG A 148 -4.16 -28.43 1.77
N ALA A 149 -3.33 -28.30 2.77
CA ALA A 149 -1.90 -28.05 2.64
C ALA A 149 -1.16 -29.39 2.60
N ARG A 150 -0.31 -29.62 1.59
CA ARG A 150 0.79 -30.57 1.76
C ARG A 150 1.86 -29.89 2.62
N VAL A 151 2.38 -30.63 3.56
CA VAL A 151 3.41 -30.20 4.51
C VAL A 151 4.42 -31.33 4.55
N ASP A 152 5.66 -31.09 4.16
CA ASP A 152 6.75 -32.01 4.43
C ASP A 152 6.97 -32.08 5.94
N ALA A 153 7.04 -33.31 6.48
CA ALA A 153 7.33 -33.53 7.88
C ALA A 153 8.77 -33.15 8.25
N ALA A 154 9.70 -33.14 7.28
CA ALA A 154 11.09 -32.74 7.45
C ALA A 154 11.30 -31.23 7.34
N ASP A 155 10.46 -30.52 6.57
CA ASP A 155 10.44 -29.06 6.50
C ASP A 155 8.98 -28.53 6.47
N PRO A 156 8.43 -28.11 7.63
CA PRO A 156 7.08 -27.56 7.72
C PRO A 156 6.84 -26.30 6.87
N ARG A 157 7.87 -25.73 6.21
CA ARG A 157 7.83 -24.51 5.39
C ARG A 157 7.65 -24.75 3.89
N GLU A 158 7.37 -25.98 3.45
CA GLU A 158 7.35 -26.38 2.03
C GLU A 158 6.40 -25.58 1.10
N GLN A 159 5.51 -24.74 1.64
CA GLN A 159 4.69 -23.85 0.80
C GLN A 159 5.45 -22.57 0.43
N PRO A 160 5.43 -22.17 -0.86
CA PRO A 160 6.04 -20.92 -1.27
C PRO A 160 5.42 -19.76 -0.47
N ARG A 161 6.28 -18.91 0.09
CA ARG A 161 5.85 -17.74 0.85
C ARG A 161 5.16 -16.74 -0.08
N MET A 162 4.21 -16.00 0.47
CA MET A 162 3.48 -14.96 -0.25
C MET A 162 4.42 -13.93 -0.85
N GLY A 163 5.47 -13.52 -0.11
CA GLY A 163 6.47 -12.58 -0.58
C GLY A 163 7.16 -13.02 -1.88
N GLY A 164 7.60 -14.29 -1.95
CA GLY A 164 8.24 -14.85 -3.14
C GLY A 164 7.30 -14.93 -4.35
N VAL A 165 6.05 -15.38 -4.15
CA VAL A 165 5.05 -15.46 -5.23
C VAL A 165 4.65 -14.06 -5.70
N ALA A 166 4.37 -13.13 -4.79
CA ALA A 166 4.01 -11.77 -5.12
C ALA A 166 5.16 -11.04 -5.84
N ALA A 167 6.41 -11.22 -5.42
CA ALA A 167 7.58 -10.66 -6.08
C ALA A 167 7.67 -11.08 -7.56
N GLY A 168 7.48 -12.37 -7.86
CA GLY A 168 7.49 -12.87 -9.24
C GLY A 168 6.38 -12.23 -10.10
N LEU A 169 5.18 -12.11 -9.54
CA LEU A 169 4.06 -11.44 -10.22
C LEU A 169 4.32 -9.94 -10.42
N VAL A 170 4.89 -9.25 -9.42
CA VAL A 170 5.20 -7.82 -9.51
C VAL A 170 6.20 -7.57 -10.63
N ALA A 171 7.30 -8.34 -10.69
CA ALA A 171 8.29 -8.22 -11.76
C ALA A 171 7.67 -8.43 -13.16
N ALA A 172 6.85 -9.48 -13.33
CA ALA A 172 6.16 -9.74 -14.59
C ALA A 172 5.21 -8.59 -15.00
N HIS A 173 4.52 -7.98 -14.02
CA HIS A 173 3.64 -6.85 -14.26
C HIS A 173 4.39 -5.54 -14.53
N VAL A 174 5.58 -5.35 -13.95
CA VAL A 174 6.48 -4.23 -14.28
C VAL A 174 6.94 -4.34 -15.72
N ASP A 175 7.37 -5.52 -16.17
CA ASP A 175 7.78 -5.76 -17.56
C ASP A 175 6.63 -5.54 -18.55
N ASP A 176 5.43 -6.03 -18.23
CA ASP A 176 4.23 -5.80 -19.03
C ASP A 176 3.88 -4.31 -19.13
N LEU A 177 3.93 -3.58 -18.01
CA LEU A 177 3.67 -2.14 -18.00
C LEU A 177 4.73 -1.38 -18.81
N ARG A 178 6.01 -1.73 -18.67
CA ARG A 178 7.12 -1.14 -19.43
C ARG A 178 6.89 -1.27 -20.93
N ARG A 179 6.54 -2.48 -21.40
CA ARG A 179 6.25 -2.75 -22.81
C ARG A 179 5.07 -1.93 -23.32
N ARG A 180 3.97 -1.87 -22.56
CA ARG A 180 2.75 -1.14 -22.99
C ARG A 180 2.94 0.36 -23.02
N LEU A 181 3.65 0.93 -22.05
CA LEU A 181 4.02 2.36 -22.08
C LEU A 181 4.94 2.68 -23.28
N GLY A 182 5.84 1.77 -23.66
CA GLY A 182 6.70 1.93 -24.84
C GLY A 182 5.98 1.72 -26.19
N ALA A 183 4.80 1.09 -26.17
CA ALA A 183 3.95 0.92 -27.34
C ALA A 183 3.05 2.13 -27.61
N ALA A 184 2.85 3.00 -26.62
CA ALA A 184 2.04 4.22 -26.74
C ALA A 184 2.92 5.42 -27.12
N ARG A 185 3.09 5.63 -28.43
CA ARG A 185 4.01 6.57 -29.09
C ARG A 185 3.32 7.79 -29.68
N SER A 186 2.01 7.72 -29.95
CA SER A 186 1.20 8.86 -30.38
C SER A 186 -0.15 8.92 -29.67
N VAL A 187 -0.82 10.07 -29.80
CA VAL A 187 -2.19 10.28 -29.31
C VAL A 187 -3.20 9.39 -30.05
N ASP A 188 -2.90 8.93 -31.27
CA ASP A 188 -3.81 8.10 -32.06
C ASP A 188 -3.78 6.62 -31.65
N GLU A 189 -2.76 6.19 -30.91
CA GLU A 189 -2.60 4.81 -30.44
C GLU A 189 -3.43 4.53 -29.17
N GLN A 190 -4.73 4.78 -29.26
CA GLN A 190 -5.68 4.69 -28.15
C GLN A 190 -5.75 3.30 -27.51
N ASP A 191 -5.62 2.23 -28.30
CA ASP A 191 -5.56 0.87 -27.80
C ASP A 191 -4.31 0.62 -26.95
N ALA A 192 -3.14 1.12 -27.38
CA ALA A 192 -1.90 0.98 -26.63
C ALA A 192 -1.96 1.74 -25.29
N LEU A 193 -2.50 2.97 -25.32
CA LEU A 193 -2.73 3.80 -24.14
C LEU A 193 -3.71 3.15 -23.15
N HIS A 194 -4.81 2.61 -23.66
CA HIS A 194 -5.81 1.89 -22.85
C HIS A 194 -5.21 0.64 -22.20
N GLU A 195 -4.45 -0.15 -22.96
CA GLU A 195 -3.77 -1.32 -22.44
C GLU A 195 -2.72 -0.96 -21.37
N ALA A 196 -1.98 0.14 -21.54
CA ALA A 196 -1.08 0.66 -20.52
C ALA A 196 -1.84 1.05 -19.22
N ARG A 197 -2.99 1.74 -19.34
CA ARG A 197 -3.89 2.05 -18.21
C ARG A 197 -4.31 0.77 -17.48
N ILE A 198 -4.71 -0.27 -18.22
CA ILE A 198 -5.09 -1.56 -17.65
C ILE A 198 -3.92 -2.22 -16.91
N SER A 199 -2.72 -2.21 -17.49
CA SER A 199 -1.54 -2.83 -16.87
C SER A 199 -1.13 -2.11 -15.59
N ALA A 200 -1.10 -0.77 -15.59
CA ALA A 200 -0.84 0.02 -14.39
C ALA A 200 -1.83 -0.28 -13.27
N LYS A 201 -3.11 -0.46 -13.62
CA LYS A 201 -4.18 -0.86 -12.70
C LYS A 201 -3.97 -2.25 -12.10
N ARG A 202 -3.51 -3.21 -12.90
CA ARG A 202 -3.19 -4.56 -12.41
C ARG A 202 -2.02 -4.53 -11.43
N LEU A 203 -0.93 -3.84 -11.77
CA LEU A 203 0.23 -3.70 -10.89
C LEU A 203 -0.14 -3.01 -9.58
N ARG A 204 -0.98 -1.96 -9.62
CA ARG A 204 -1.46 -1.29 -8.40
C ARG A 204 -2.25 -2.23 -7.50
N TYR A 205 -3.18 -3.02 -8.04
CA TYR A 205 -3.96 -3.96 -7.23
C TYR A 205 -3.13 -5.10 -6.67
N LEU A 206 -2.02 -5.44 -7.32
CA LEU A 206 -1.08 -6.43 -6.80
C LEU A 206 -0.29 -5.90 -5.60
N LEU A 207 0.09 -4.62 -5.62
CA LEU A 207 0.87 -3.96 -4.56
C LEU A 207 0.01 -3.44 -3.40
N GLU A 208 -1.26 -3.07 -3.66
CA GLU A 208 -2.17 -2.48 -2.68
C GLU A 208 -2.29 -3.26 -1.36
N PRO A 209 -2.39 -4.61 -1.34
CA PRO A 209 -2.45 -5.37 -0.10
C PRO A 209 -1.24 -5.23 0.83
N PHE A 210 -0.09 -4.82 0.29
CA PHE A 210 1.18 -4.71 1.02
C PHE A 210 1.49 -3.29 1.47
N GLY A 211 0.64 -2.31 1.14
CA GLY A 211 0.91 -0.90 1.46
C GLY A 211 1.02 -0.61 2.96
N ASP A 212 0.29 -1.34 3.79
CA ASP A 212 0.34 -1.18 5.25
C ASP A 212 1.61 -1.80 5.87
N GLU A 213 2.23 -2.77 5.18
CA GLU A 213 3.43 -3.50 5.64
C GLU A 213 4.73 -2.96 5.03
N LEU A 214 4.66 -2.41 3.81
CA LEU A 214 5.80 -1.93 3.03
C LEU A 214 5.57 -0.48 2.58
N PRO A 215 6.27 0.51 3.17
CA PRO A 215 6.15 1.93 2.78
C PRO A 215 6.40 2.17 1.29
N ASP A 216 7.35 1.44 0.69
CA ASP A 216 7.65 1.50 -0.74
C ASP A 216 6.51 0.95 -1.60
N ALA A 217 5.75 -0.05 -1.13
CA ALA A 217 4.54 -0.50 -1.82
C ALA A 217 3.45 0.57 -1.77
N ALA A 218 3.25 1.22 -0.61
CA ALA A 218 2.31 2.34 -0.50
C ALA A 218 2.71 3.53 -1.41
N TRP A 219 4.00 3.85 -1.48
CA TRP A 219 4.54 4.86 -2.41
C TRP A 219 4.26 4.47 -3.87
N ALA A 220 4.55 3.23 -4.26
CA ALA A 220 4.33 2.74 -5.62
C ALA A 220 2.83 2.79 -5.98
N VAL A 221 1.95 2.39 -5.06
CA VAL A 221 0.49 2.49 -5.23
C VAL A 221 0.04 3.93 -5.48
N ARG A 222 0.57 4.89 -4.71
CA ARG A 222 0.27 6.33 -4.92
C ARG A 222 0.75 6.82 -6.28
N ARG A 223 1.94 6.41 -6.73
CA ARG A 223 2.48 6.78 -8.05
C ARG A 223 1.68 6.14 -9.19
N LEU A 224 1.33 4.86 -9.08
CA LEU A 224 0.48 4.16 -10.04
C LEU A 224 -0.94 4.74 -10.11
N LYS A 225 -1.47 5.24 -8.98
CA LYS A 225 -2.74 5.96 -8.98
C LYS A 225 -2.65 7.22 -9.85
N ARG A 226 -1.63 8.06 -9.64
CA ARG A 226 -1.41 9.25 -10.50
C ARG A 226 -1.27 8.90 -11.99
N MET A 227 -0.58 7.81 -12.32
CA MET A 227 -0.47 7.33 -13.71
C MET A 227 -1.83 6.92 -14.26
N GLN A 228 -2.62 6.19 -13.48
CA GLN A 228 -3.97 5.77 -13.86
C GLN A 228 -4.94 6.93 -14.00
N ASP A 229 -4.80 7.97 -13.18
CA ASP A 229 -5.62 9.18 -13.25
C ASP A 229 -5.32 9.90 -14.58
N THR A 230 -4.04 10.16 -14.90
CA THR A 230 -3.64 10.76 -16.19
C THR A 230 -4.10 9.94 -17.41
N LEU A 231 -3.75 8.65 -17.46
CA LEU A 231 -4.15 7.78 -18.57
C LEU A 231 -5.67 7.55 -18.61
N GLY A 232 -6.32 7.74 -17.46
CA GLY A 232 -7.75 7.56 -17.31
C GLY A 232 -8.54 8.71 -17.89
N GLU A 233 -8.22 9.93 -17.45
CA GLU A 233 -8.83 11.15 -17.99
C GLU A 233 -8.70 11.21 -19.52
N MET A 234 -7.55 10.78 -20.06
CA MET A 234 -7.32 10.79 -21.51
C MET A 234 -8.20 9.76 -22.23
N HIS A 235 -8.32 8.54 -21.69
CA HIS A 235 -9.24 7.55 -22.25
C HIS A 235 -10.70 8.02 -22.15
N ASP A 236 -11.08 8.64 -21.04
CA ASP A 236 -12.44 9.12 -20.82
C ASP A 236 -12.75 10.28 -21.80
N ALA A 237 -11.80 11.18 -22.08
CA ALA A 237 -11.92 12.23 -23.10
C ALA A 237 -12.01 11.67 -24.53
N HIS A 238 -11.24 10.63 -24.85
CA HIS A 238 -11.33 9.96 -26.15
C HIS A 238 -12.70 9.29 -26.36
N VAL A 239 -13.19 8.57 -25.34
CA VAL A 239 -14.52 7.93 -25.36
C VAL A 239 -15.62 8.98 -25.48
N ALA A 240 -15.47 10.14 -24.82
CA ALA A 240 -16.40 11.26 -24.97
C ALA A 240 -16.44 11.77 -26.42
N GLY A 241 -15.28 11.88 -27.08
CA GLY A 241 -15.20 12.25 -28.50
C GLY A 241 -15.94 11.28 -29.42
N LEU A 242 -15.79 9.97 -29.20
CA LEU A 242 -16.51 8.94 -29.97
C LEU A 242 -18.02 9.01 -29.75
N LEU A 243 -18.45 9.16 -28.50
CA LEU A 243 -19.87 9.32 -28.15
C LEU A 243 -20.46 10.55 -28.84
N LEU A 244 -19.78 11.70 -28.75
CA LEU A 244 -20.23 12.95 -29.35
C LEU A 244 -20.34 12.85 -30.88
N ALA A 245 -19.44 12.12 -31.53
CA ALA A 245 -19.53 11.86 -32.96
C ALA A 245 -20.79 11.05 -33.31
N ALA A 246 -21.12 10.01 -32.53
CA ALA A 246 -22.32 9.21 -32.72
C ALA A 246 -23.60 10.01 -32.47
N GLU A 247 -23.66 10.76 -31.37
CA GLU A 247 -24.83 11.55 -31.00
C GLU A 247 -25.09 12.72 -31.97
N ARG A 248 -24.03 13.30 -32.56
CA ARG A 248 -24.16 14.28 -33.66
C ARG A 248 -24.77 13.66 -34.91
N ALA A 249 -24.29 12.49 -35.33
CA ALA A 249 -24.84 11.79 -36.47
C ALA A 249 -26.32 11.44 -36.27
N GLU A 250 -26.72 11.04 -35.05
CA GLU A 250 -28.12 10.84 -34.72
C GLU A 250 -28.94 12.15 -34.78
N ALA A 251 -28.40 13.26 -34.25
CA ALA A 251 -29.07 14.54 -34.29
C ALA A 251 -29.25 15.13 -35.69
N GLU A 252 -28.29 14.90 -36.59
CA GLU A 252 -28.35 15.35 -37.98
C GLU A 252 -29.50 14.69 -38.77
N VAL A 253 -29.89 13.46 -38.41
CA VAL A 253 -30.91 12.68 -39.13
C VAL A 253 -32.29 12.68 -38.44
N MET A 254 -32.45 13.32 -37.27
CA MET A 254 -33.74 13.40 -36.58
C MET A 254 -34.73 14.32 -37.30
N ASP A 255 -35.96 13.84 -37.47
CA ASP A 255 -37.09 14.58 -38.05
C ASP A 255 -38.39 14.31 -37.25
N PRO A 256 -39.05 15.34 -36.66
CA PRO A 256 -38.63 16.74 -36.64
C PRO A 256 -37.36 16.95 -35.80
N ARG A 257 -36.57 17.96 -36.17
CA ARG A 257 -35.39 18.33 -35.37
C ARG A 257 -35.81 18.81 -33.99
N PRO A 258 -35.03 18.49 -32.93
CA PRO A 258 -35.29 19.02 -31.61
C PRO A 258 -35.17 20.56 -31.60
N GLU A 259 -36.07 21.22 -30.85
CA GLU A 259 -35.96 22.65 -30.55
C GLU A 259 -35.72 22.85 -29.05
N PRO A 260 -34.68 23.60 -28.65
CA PRO A 260 -33.64 24.22 -29.49
C PRO A 260 -32.69 23.21 -30.17
N ASP A 261 -32.08 23.60 -31.31
CA ASP A 261 -31.18 22.75 -32.09
C ASP A 261 -29.94 22.35 -31.26
N PRO A 262 -29.69 21.04 -31.05
CA PRO A 262 -28.56 20.59 -30.24
C PRO A 262 -27.21 20.62 -30.98
N LEU A 263 -27.20 20.70 -32.32
CA LEU A 263 -25.98 20.51 -33.11
C LEU A 263 -24.85 21.48 -32.76
N PRO A 264 -25.07 22.81 -32.61
CA PRO A 264 -23.99 23.73 -32.26
C PRO A 264 -23.27 23.34 -30.97
N GLY A 265 -24.02 22.98 -29.92
CA GLY A 265 -23.44 22.54 -28.65
C GLY A 265 -22.69 21.21 -28.75
N LEU A 266 -23.22 20.25 -29.51
CA LEU A 266 -22.55 18.97 -29.73
C LEU A 266 -21.24 19.13 -30.53
N HIS A 267 -21.20 20.04 -31.50
CA HIS A 267 -19.98 20.38 -32.25
C HIS A 267 -18.90 20.98 -31.33
N ALA A 268 -19.28 21.92 -30.47
CA ALA A 268 -18.37 22.56 -29.52
C ALA A 268 -17.81 21.56 -28.50
N LEU A 269 -18.67 20.70 -27.94
CA LEU A 269 -18.26 19.62 -27.04
C LEU A 269 -17.27 18.66 -27.72
N ALA A 270 -17.48 18.31 -29.00
CA ALA A 270 -16.59 17.43 -29.75
C ALA A 270 -15.24 18.07 -30.06
N ALA A 271 -15.18 19.39 -30.25
CA ALA A 271 -13.92 20.12 -30.35
C ALA A 271 -13.18 20.11 -29.00
N ALA A 272 -13.88 20.42 -27.90
CA ALA A 272 -13.31 20.42 -26.56
C ALA A 272 -12.79 19.04 -26.12
N ALA A 273 -13.46 17.94 -26.51
CA ALA A 273 -13.00 16.59 -26.22
C ALA A 273 -11.66 16.26 -26.90
N ARG A 274 -11.49 16.71 -28.15
CA ARG A 274 -10.25 16.50 -28.92
C ARG A 274 -9.08 17.31 -28.35
N GLU A 275 -9.29 18.60 -28.10
CA GLU A 275 -8.27 19.46 -27.48
C GLU A 275 -7.83 18.93 -26.12
N GLU A 276 -8.78 18.47 -25.31
CA GLU A 276 -8.48 17.88 -24.00
C GLU A 276 -7.67 16.58 -24.12
N THR A 277 -7.98 15.75 -25.10
CA THR A 277 -7.23 14.50 -25.36
C THR A 277 -5.78 14.81 -25.71
N GLU A 278 -5.53 15.78 -26.59
CA GLU A 278 -4.17 16.22 -26.96
C GLU A 278 -3.42 16.80 -25.75
N ARG A 279 -4.08 17.65 -24.96
CA ARG A 279 -3.51 18.23 -23.72
C ARG A 279 -3.11 17.15 -22.71
N LEU A 280 -3.98 16.17 -22.49
CA LEU A 280 -3.73 15.07 -21.56
C LEU A 280 -2.64 14.13 -22.07
N TYR A 281 -2.56 13.89 -23.37
CA TYR A 281 -1.47 13.14 -23.99
C TYR A 281 -0.12 13.84 -23.79
N ALA A 282 -0.05 15.16 -24.02
CA ALA A 282 1.16 15.95 -23.74
C ALA A 282 1.58 15.84 -22.26
N HIS A 283 0.62 15.89 -21.33
CA HIS A 283 0.87 15.69 -19.91
C HIS A 283 1.40 14.27 -19.60
N ALA A 284 0.86 13.25 -20.25
CA ALA A 284 1.32 11.87 -20.13
C ALA A 284 2.76 11.70 -20.65
N CYS A 285 3.13 12.35 -21.75
CA CYS A 285 4.49 12.38 -22.29
C CYS A 285 5.52 12.98 -21.33
N ILE A 286 5.15 14.02 -20.59
CA ILE A 286 6.04 14.66 -19.62
C ILE A 286 6.27 13.75 -18.40
N ASN A 287 5.25 13.00 -17.98
CA ASN A 287 5.27 12.30 -16.69
C ASN A 287 5.55 10.80 -16.77
N TRP A 288 5.17 10.14 -17.87
CA TRP A 288 5.02 8.67 -17.91
C TRP A 288 5.53 8.03 -19.21
N LEU A 289 5.19 8.59 -20.37
CA LEU A 289 5.55 8.03 -21.68
C LEU A 289 6.97 8.45 -22.09
N GLY A 290 7.44 7.99 -23.24
CA GLY A 290 8.78 8.35 -23.74
C GLY A 290 9.93 7.95 -22.81
N GLY A 291 9.76 6.87 -22.03
CA GLY A 291 10.76 6.40 -21.07
C GLY A 291 10.73 7.09 -19.69
N ARG A 292 9.85 8.08 -19.47
CA ARG A 292 9.76 8.81 -18.18
C ARG A 292 9.35 7.95 -16.99
N ALA A 293 8.68 6.82 -17.23
CA ALA A 293 8.36 5.85 -16.18
C ALA A 293 9.53 4.93 -15.78
N ALA A 294 10.67 4.94 -16.48
CA ALA A 294 11.73 3.93 -16.31
C ALA A 294 12.28 3.87 -14.89
N GLU A 295 12.63 5.01 -14.29
CA GLU A 295 13.14 5.08 -12.92
C GLU A 295 12.11 4.59 -11.89
N PHE A 296 10.85 5.00 -12.07
CA PHE A 296 9.75 4.52 -11.24
C PHE A 296 9.63 2.99 -11.30
N LEU A 297 9.64 2.41 -12.51
CA LEU A 297 9.52 0.96 -12.71
C LEU A 297 10.72 0.21 -12.13
N ALA A 298 11.95 0.74 -12.27
CA ALA A 298 13.14 0.15 -11.66
C ALA A 298 13.06 0.09 -10.14
N ARG A 299 12.51 1.13 -9.49
CA ARG A 299 12.28 1.10 -8.04
C ARG A 299 11.22 0.09 -7.62
N VAL A 300 10.21 -0.16 -8.45
CA VAL A 300 9.23 -1.23 -8.20
C VAL A 300 9.88 -2.61 -8.37
N ASP A 301 10.84 -2.78 -9.28
CA ASP A 301 11.63 -4.02 -9.39
C ASP A 301 12.46 -4.26 -8.12
N THR A 302 13.06 -3.21 -7.54
CA THR A 302 13.74 -3.31 -6.23
C THR A 302 12.78 -3.69 -5.10
N LEU A 303 11.57 -3.12 -5.07
CA LEU A 303 10.52 -3.51 -4.12
C LEU A 303 10.15 -5.00 -4.28
N ALA A 304 10.06 -5.51 -5.50
CA ALA A 304 9.80 -6.93 -5.72
C ALA A 304 10.90 -7.82 -5.10
N ALA A 305 12.17 -7.42 -5.19
CA ALA A 305 13.26 -8.11 -4.51
C ALA A 305 13.09 -8.09 -2.98
N GLN A 306 12.78 -6.93 -2.39
CA GLN A 306 12.50 -6.81 -0.95
C GLN A 306 11.33 -7.71 -0.49
N MET A 307 10.28 -7.82 -1.31
CA MET A 307 9.14 -8.70 -1.02
C MET A 307 9.56 -10.17 -0.99
N ARG A 308 10.47 -10.58 -1.89
CA ARG A 308 10.98 -11.97 -1.95
C ARG A 308 11.74 -12.34 -0.69
N ASP A 309 12.52 -11.41 -0.17
CA ASP A 309 13.40 -11.62 0.98
C ASP A 309 12.67 -11.43 2.33
N GLY A 310 11.34 -11.26 2.30
CA GLY A 310 10.49 -11.22 3.51
C GLY A 310 10.33 -9.84 4.15
N GLY A 311 10.56 -8.74 3.41
CA GLY A 311 10.41 -7.39 3.96
C GLY A 311 11.45 -7.03 5.03
N ALA A 312 12.55 -7.79 5.12
CA ALA A 312 13.59 -7.65 6.14
C ALA A 312 14.56 -6.46 5.94
N ALA A 313 14.13 -5.38 5.28
CA ALA A 313 14.98 -4.21 5.02
C ALA A 313 14.43 -2.88 5.55
N ALA A 314 13.31 -2.88 6.27
CA ALA A 314 12.84 -1.68 6.96
C ALA A 314 12.69 -1.96 8.48
N ASP A 315 13.58 -1.34 9.26
CA ASP A 315 13.54 -1.17 10.72
C ASP A 315 13.77 -2.41 11.61
N ARG A 316 14.78 -3.22 11.30
CA ARG A 316 15.51 -3.96 12.36
C ARG A 316 16.84 -3.27 12.61
N GLU A 317 16.95 -2.54 13.73
CA GLU A 317 18.27 -2.23 14.31
C GLU A 317 18.94 -3.57 14.63
N ILE A 318 20.01 -3.92 13.92
CA ILE A 318 20.77 -5.15 14.14
C ILE A 318 21.89 -4.80 15.11
N GLU A 319 21.70 -5.09 16.40
CA GLU A 319 22.70 -4.86 17.45
C GLU A 319 23.35 -6.17 17.92
N ARG A 320 24.65 -6.11 18.28
CA ARG A 320 25.30 -7.16 19.09
C ARG A 320 25.57 -6.68 20.50
N LYS A 321 25.40 -7.59 21.46
CA LYS A 321 25.51 -7.32 22.89
C LYS A 321 26.45 -8.29 23.57
N PHE A 322 27.36 -7.76 24.38
CA PHE A 322 28.37 -8.54 25.08
C PHE A 322 28.29 -8.27 26.57
N LEU A 323 28.29 -9.34 27.37
CA LEU A 323 28.46 -9.25 28.81
C LEU A 323 29.93 -9.02 29.13
N LEU A 324 30.21 -8.00 29.95
CA LEU A 324 31.58 -7.69 30.38
C LEU A 324 31.81 -8.10 31.84
N ARG A 325 32.97 -8.70 32.10
CA ARG A 325 33.39 -9.13 33.46
C ARG A 325 33.48 -7.97 34.44
N ARG A 326 33.86 -6.78 33.94
CA ARG A 326 33.98 -5.51 34.68
C ARG A 326 34.07 -4.34 33.70
N MET A 327 34.03 -3.12 34.22
CA MET A 327 34.21 -1.91 33.42
C MET A 327 35.62 -1.88 32.78
N PRO A 328 35.73 -1.74 31.45
CA PRO A 328 37.02 -1.62 30.77
C PRO A 328 37.66 -0.25 30.99
N ARG A 329 38.99 -0.19 30.81
CA ARG A 329 39.71 1.09 30.67
C ARG A 329 39.40 1.67 29.29
N LEU A 330 38.54 2.67 29.25
CA LEU A 330 38.08 3.28 27.99
C LEU A 330 39.19 4.14 27.36
N PRO A 331 39.27 4.19 26.02
CA PRO A 331 40.12 5.14 25.31
C PRO A 331 39.73 6.60 25.58
N ASP A 332 40.68 7.51 25.34
CA ASP A 332 40.43 8.94 25.36
C ASP A 332 39.39 9.33 24.28
N GLY A 333 38.52 10.30 24.60
CA GLY A 333 37.42 10.71 23.72
C GLY A 333 36.10 9.98 23.96
N ALA A 334 36.04 9.01 24.89
CA ALA A 334 34.79 8.37 25.29
C ALA A 334 33.77 9.39 25.83
N VAL A 335 32.58 9.43 25.21
CA VAL A 335 31.54 10.39 25.60
C VAL A 335 30.62 9.78 26.65
N ARG A 336 30.65 10.34 27.87
CA ARG A 336 29.80 9.91 28.99
C ARG A 336 28.41 10.55 28.93
N THR A 337 27.39 9.70 29.03
CA THR A 337 25.98 10.10 29.08
C THR A 337 25.26 9.40 30.23
N GLU A 338 24.55 10.17 31.06
CA GLU A 338 23.66 9.61 32.07
C GLU A 338 22.28 9.33 31.46
N ILE A 339 21.77 8.12 31.64
CA ILE A 339 20.48 7.71 31.12
C ILE A 339 19.61 7.20 32.27
N VAL A 340 18.42 7.76 32.38
CA VAL A 340 17.38 7.34 33.31
C VAL A 340 16.14 7.02 32.48
N GLN A 341 15.65 5.78 32.56
CA GLN A 341 14.54 5.30 31.75
C GLN A 341 13.53 4.52 32.58
N GLY A 342 12.28 4.63 32.18
CA GLY A 342 11.14 4.03 32.87
C GLY A 342 10.18 3.47 31.84
N TYR A 343 9.62 2.30 32.14
CA TYR A 343 8.74 1.57 31.24
C TYR A 343 7.33 1.59 31.80
N LEU A 344 6.38 2.09 31.00
CA LEU A 344 4.98 2.09 31.38
C LEU A 344 4.41 0.67 31.28
N PRO A 345 3.55 0.26 32.22
CA PRO A 345 2.88 -1.03 32.15
C PRO A 345 1.84 -1.05 31.02
N GLY A 346 1.93 -2.03 30.13
CA GLY A 346 0.97 -2.27 29.06
C GLY A 346 1.22 -3.61 28.37
N GLU A 347 0.15 -4.27 27.93
CA GLU A 347 0.23 -5.59 27.26
C GLU A 347 0.33 -5.46 25.73
N ARG A 348 -0.33 -4.45 25.14
CA ARG A 348 -0.40 -4.24 23.68
C ARG A 348 0.41 -3.03 23.19
N LEU A 349 0.70 -2.10 24.09
CA LEU A 349 1.47 -0.89 23.84
C LEU A 349 2.58 -0.81 24.89
N GLN A 350 3.84 -0.89 24.46
CA GLN A 350 4.97 -0.73 25.36
C GLN A 350 5.53 0.67 25.19
N GLU A 351 5.41 1.49 26.23
CA GLU A 351 5.92 2.86 26.21
C GLU A 351 7.12 2.99 27.14
N ARG A 352 8.17 3.66 26.65
CA ARG A 352 9.38 3.99 27.40
C ARG A 352 9.53 5.50 27.46
N VAL A 353 9.78 6.04 28.64
CA VAL A 353 10.22 7.43 28.81
C VAL A 353 11.67 7.46 29.26
N ARG A 354 12.46 8.37 28.69
CA ARG A 354 13.91 8.45 28.91
C ARG A 354 14.34 9.89 29.12
N ARG A 355 15.10 10.13 30.19
CA ARG A 355 15.89 11.35 30.40
C ARG A 355 17.34 11.06 30.10
N VAL A 356 17.95 11.85 29.23
CA VAL A 356 19.34 11.74 28.80
C VAL A 356 20.07 13.03 29.20
N ARG A 357 21.22 12.91 29.85
CA ARG A 357 22.07 14.04 30.19
C ARG A 357 23.52 13.74 29.81
N ARG A 358 24.00 14.42 28.77
CA ARG A 358 25.43 14.42 28.43
C ARG A 358 26.19 15.33 29.39
N HIS A 359 27.43 14.98 29.70
CA HIS A 359 28.24 15.80 30.60
C HIS A 359 28.43 17.21 30.03
N GLY A 360 28.08 18.24 30.81
CA GLY A 360 28.18 19.65 30.39
C GLY A 360 26.95 20.19 29.64
N GLU A 361 25.92 19.38 29.38
CA GLU A 361 24.71 19.79 28.64
C GLU A 361 23.44 19.72 29.51
N PRO A 362 22.39 20.50 29.19
CA PRO A 362 21.08 20.37 29.82
C PRO A 362 20.45 19.00 29.50
N PRO A 363 19.56 18.48 30.37
CA PRO A 363 18.88 17.21 30.11
C PRO A 363 17.90 17.31 28.95
N LYS A 364 17.81 16.25 28.15
CA LYS A 364 16.77 16.03 27.14
C LYS A 364 15.85 14.90 27.57
N TYR A 365 14.60 14.95 27.09
CA TYR A 365 13.57 13.98 27.43
C TYR A 365 12.99 13.37 26.16
N PHE A 366 12.73 12.06 26.19
CA PHE A 366 12.22 11.32 25.06
C PHE A 366 11.10 10.40 25.49
N ARG A 367 10.14 10.22 24.59
CA ARG A 367 9.07 9.24 24.68
C ARG A 367 9.18 8.29 23.50
N THR A 368 9.17 7.00 23.79
CA THR A 368 9.22 5.95 22.76
C THR A 368 8.00 5.07 22.90
N VAL A 369 7.21 4.97 21.83
CA VAL A 369 6.06 4.08 21.76
C VAL A 369 6.41 2.90 20.86
N LYS A 370 6.41 1.69 21.42
CA LYS A 370 6.55 0.45 20.64
C LYS A 370 5.16 -0.11 20.35
N VAL A 371 4.80 -0.15 19.09
CA VAL A 371 3.51 -0.67 18.60
C VAL A 371 3.75 -1.99 17.88
N GLY A 372 3.02 -3.04 18.27
CA GLY A 372 3.08 -4.36 17.62
C GLY A 372 3.48 -5.49 18.57
N ALA A 373 3.20 -6.74 18.14
CA ALA A 373 3.58 -7.96 18.84
C ALA A 373 4.20 -8.96 17.85
N GLY A 374 5.29 -9.62 18.25
CA GLY A 374 6.08 -10.50 17.37
C GLY A 374 7.18 -9.77 16.61
N ILE A 375 7.39 -10.14 15.34
CA ILE A 375 8.55 -9.78 14.49
C ILE A 375 8.46 -8.35 13.89
N SER A 376 7.26 -7.75 13.86
CA SER A 376 7.05 -6.35 13.46
C SER A 376 6.73 -5.53 14.69
N ARG A 377 7.72 -4.74 15.13
CA ARG A 377 7.61 -3.72 16.17
C ARG A 377 7.97 -2.40 15.51
N THR A 378 7.03 -1.46 15.47
CA THR A 378 7.33 -0.08 15.07
C THR A 378 7.68 0.69 16.32
N GLU A 379 8.87 1.27 16.37
CA GLU A 379 9.30 2.14 17.46
C GLU A 379 9.22 3.59 16.99
N LEU A 380 8.34 4.39 17.59
CA LEU A 380 8.27 5.83 17.37
C LEU A 380 8.94 6.53 18.56
N GLU A 381 10.11 7.13 18.36
CA GLU A 381 10.77 7.97 19.36
C GLU A 381 10.57 9.46 19.03
N GLU A 382 10.07 10.22 20.01
CA GLU A 382 9.85 11.66 19.94
C GLU A 382 10.53 12.37 21.11
N GLU A 383 11.13 13.54 20.86
CA GLU A 383 11.59 14.43 21.93
C GLU A 383 10.38 15.04 22.64
N THR A 384 10.41 15.14 23.96
CA THR A 384 9.31 15.64 24.79
C THR A 384 9.82 16.65 25.83
N ASP A 385 8.91 17.35 26.50
CA ASP A 385 9.24 18.30 27.55
C ASP A 385 9.37 17.64 28.94
N GLU A 386 9.98 18.36 29.88
CA GLU A 386 10.18 17.89 31.24
C GLU A 386 8.86 17.63 31.98
N ALA A 387 7.83 18.44 31.71
CA ALA A 387 6.54 18.34 32.38
C ALA A 387 5.84 17.01 32.02
N THR A 388 5.83 16.67 30.74
CA THR A 388 5.29 15.43 30.19
C THR A 388 6.09 14.23 30.69
N PHE A 389 7.42 14.32 30.66
CA PHE A 389 8.29 13.28 31.24
C PHE A 389 7.96 13.03 32.71
N ARG A 390 7.84 14.06 33.56
CA ARG A 390 7.54 13.89 35.00
C ARG A 390 6.20 13.21 35.25
N ARG A 391 5.17 13.54 34.47
CA ARG A 391 3.85 12.90 34.55
C ARG A 391 3.95 11.41 34.23
N LEU A 392 4.55 11.06 33.09
CA LEU A 392 4.71 9.66 32.67
C LEU A 392 5.67 8.88 33.60
N TRP A 393 6.73 9.53 34.07
CA TRP A 393 7.70 8.95 35.00
C TRP A 393 7.04 8.42 36.28
N SER A 394 6.01 9.11 36.80
CA SER A 394 5.27 8.68 37.99
C SER A 394 4.64 7.28 37.82
N LEU A 395 4.25 6.92 36.60
CA LEU A 395 3.60 5.66 36.24
C LEU A 395 4.56 4.48 36.07
N THR A 396 5.88 4.72 36.13
CA THR A 396 6.92 3.70 35.88
C THR A 396 7.47 3.07 37.17
N ARG A 397 6.80 3.24 38.31
CA ARG A 397 7.30 2.72 39.61
C ARG A 397 7.48 1.20 39.55
N GLY A 398 8.66 0.72 39.96
CA GLY A 398 9.03 -0.70 39.87
C GLY A 398 9.46 -1.16 38.46
N ARG A 399 9.59 -0.26 37.50
CA ARG A 399 10.00 -0.55 36.12
C ARG A 399 11.00 0.49 35.61
N ARG A 400 12.13 0.67 36.32
CA ARG A 400 13.11 1.74 36.04
C ARG A 400 14.52 1.22 35.92
N VAL A 401 15.28 1.78 34.98
CA VAL A 401 16.72 1.57 34.83
C VAL A 401 17.43 2.91 34.89
N ARG A 402 18.56 2.94 35.61
CA ARG A 402 19.54 4.01 35.54
C ARG A 402 20.88 3.42 35.11
N LYS A 403 21.52 4.04 34.12
CA LYS A 403 22.83 3.61 33.62
C LYS A 403 23.70 4.80 33.21
N LEU A 404 25.00 4.55 33.18
CA LEU A 404 25.98 5.42 32.53
C LEU A 404 26.37 4.75 31.22
N ARG A 405 26.16 5.46 30.10
CA ARG A 405 26.57 5.02 28.77
C ARG A 405 27.83 5.77 28.35
N PHE A 406 28.82 5.02 27.87
CA PHE A 406 30.03 5.57 27.27
C PHE A 406 30.05 5.22 25.79
N LYS A 407 29.99 6.23 24.92
CA LYS A 407 30.12 6.04 23.47
C LYS A 407 31.59 6.13 23.07
N VAL A 408 32.09 5.10 22.40
CA VAL A 408 33.47 4.98 21.94
C VAL A 408 33.48 4.66 20.44
N PRO A 409 33.82 5.63 19.58
CA PRO A 409 34.02 5.38 18.15
C PRO A 409 35.22 4.45 17.94
N TYR A 410 35.06 3.40 17.13
CA TYR A 410 36.14 2.49 16.77
C TYR A 410 35.84 1.80 15.44
N GLY A 411 36.75 1.91 14.47
CA GLY A 411 36.67 1.19 13.20
C GLY A 411 35.41 1.49 12.38
N GLY A 412 34.92 2.73 12.40
CA GLY A 412 33.69 3.15 11.69
C GLY A 412 32.39 2.78 12.40
N LEU A 413 32.45 2.06 13.52
CA LEU A 413 31.31 1.75 14.38
C LEU A 413 31.36 2.59 15.67
N THR A 414 30.22 2.68 16.36
CA THR A 414 30.15 3.28 17.69
C THR A 414 29.82 2.19 18.71
N TRP A 415 30.75 1.94 19.63
CA TRP A 415 30.52 1.03 20.75
C TRP A 415 29.90 1.79 21.92
N GLU A 416 28.87 1.21 22.52
CA GLU A 416 28.18 1.75 23.68
C GLU A 416 28.45 0.86 24.90
N ILE A 417 29.20 1.37 25.87
CA ILE A 417 29.49 0.65 27.12
C ILE A 417 28.54 1.15 28.21
N ASP A 418 27.66 0.28 28.67
CA ASP A 418 26.64 0.59 29.68
C ASP A 418 27.00 0.02 31.04
N ARG A 419 27.13 0.90 32.03
CA ARG A 419 27.24 0.52 33.45
C ARG A 419 25.91 0.78 34.15
N PHE A 420 25.25 -0.27 34.60
CA PHE A 420 23.94 -0.18 35.26
C PHE A 420 24.10 0.20 36.74
N ALA A 421 23.36 1.20 37.20
CA ALA A 421 23.39 1.63 38.59
C ALA A 421 22.63 0.64 39.48
N GLY A 422 23.16 0.35 40.67
CA GLY A 422 22.55 -0.60 41.63
C GLY A 422 22.70 -2.07 41.24
N ARG A 423 23.42 -2.39 40.16
CA ARG A 423 23.70 -3.76 39.71
C ARG A 423 25.18 -3.87 39.36
N ARG A 424 25.82 -5.01 39.66
CA ARG A 424 27.18 -5.32 39.17
C ARG A 424 27.09 -5.82 37.72
N LEU A 425 26.58 -4.99 36.82
CA LEU A 425 26.34 -5.34 35.41
C LEU A 425 26.94 -4.28 34.49
N VAL A 426 27.76 -4.74 33.53
CA VAL A 426 28.32 -3.93 32.46
C VAL A 426 28.08 -4.64 31.13
N LEU A 427 27.52 -3.92 30.16
CA LEU A 427 27.25 -4.43 28.82
C LEU A 427 27.98 -3.58 27.77
N ALA A 428 28.45 -4.22 26.71
CA ALA A 428 28.87 -3.53 25.49
C ALA A 428 27.84 -3.81 24.40
N GLU A 429 27.34 -2.75 23.76
CA GLU A 429 26.42 -2.81 22.63
C GLU A 429 27.08 -2.15 21.41
N VAL A 430 26.83 -2.69 20.23
CA VAL A 430 27.27 -2.10 18.96
C VAL A 430 26.22 -2.35 17.90
N GLU A 431 25.83 -1.29 17.19
CA GLU A 431 24.92 -1.35 16.05
C GLU A 431 25.68 -1.77 14.80
N LEU A 432 25.10 -2.68 14.02
CA LEU A 432 25.72 -3.27 12.83
C LEU A 432 25.00 -2.81 11.56
N PRO A 433 25.74 -2.59 10.45
CA PRO A 433 25.15 -2.29 9.15
C PRO A 433 24.29 -3.43 8.57
N SER A 434 24.56 -4.68 8.95
CA SER A 434 23.86 -5.88 8.47
C SER A 434 24.07 -7.07 9.40
N GLU A 435 23.23 -8.11 9.29
CA GLU A 435 23.31 -9.35 10.11
C GLU A 435 24.61 -10.12 9.85
N ASP A 436 25.12 -10.08 8.62
CA ASP A 436 26.37 -10.75 8.23
C ASP A 436 27.64 -9.92 8.50
N PHE A 437 27.50 -8.73 9.12
CA PHE A 437 28.66 -7.88 9.40
C PHE A 437 29.58 -8.54 10.45
N HIS A 438 30.80 -8.89 10.03
CA HIS A 438 31.80 -9.46 10.94
C HIS A 438 32.37 -8.38 11.87
N VAL A 439 31.81 -8.28 13.08
CA VAL A 439 32.29 -7.34 14.10
C VAL A 439 33.68 -7.73 14.61
N ARG A 440 34.64 -6.80 14.55
CA ARG A 440 35.94 -6.94 15.21
C ARG A 440 35.87 -6.28 16.58
N ILE A 441 35.96 -7.08 17.64
CA ILE A 441 36.00 -6.58 19.02
C ILE A 441 37.28 -5.74 19.20
N PRO A 442 37.19 -4.49 19.70
CA PRO A 442 38.35 -3.63 19.91
C PRO A 442 39.33 -4.24 20.91
N ASP A 443 40.63 -4.03 20.70
CA ASP A 443 41.67 -4.61 21.57
C ASP A 443 41.57 -4.14 23.03
N TRP A 444 41.12 -2.91 23.26
CA TRP A 444 40.87 -2.38 24.61
C TRP A 444 39.67 -3.04 25.32
N LEU A 445 38.77 -3.69 24.57
CA LEU A 445 37.56 -4.33 25.08
C LEU A 445 37.72 -5.86 25.19
N ARG A 446 38.52 -6.45 24.32
CA ARG A 446 38.67 -7.91 24.12
C ARG A 446 38.80 -8.70 25.42
N ASP A 447 39.71 -8.31 26.32
CA ASP A 447 39.98 -9.04 27.56
C ASP A 447 38.88 -8.90 28.63
N TYR A 448 37.93 -7.99 28.42
CA TYR A 448 36.81 -7.75 29.32
C TYR A 448 35.54 -8.48 28.91
N VAL A 449 35.45 -8.93 27.65
CA VAL A 449 34.30 -9.67 27.14
C VAL A 449 34.26 -11.04 27.81
N GLU A 450 33.14 -11.34 28.46
CA GLU A 450 32.87 -12.66 29.01
C GLU A 450 32.26 -13.57 27.95
N ARG A 451 31.15 -13.12 27.34
CA ARG A 451 30.45 -13.83 26.27
C ARG A 451 29.51 -12.89 25.51
N ASP A 452 29.09 -13.34 24.33
CA ASP A 452 27.98 -12.76 23.59
C ASP A 452 26.66 -13.11 24.31
N VAL A 453 25.79 -12.11 24.48
CA VAL A 453 24.46 -12.21 25.08
C VAL A 453 23.36 -11.65 24.16
N THR A 454 23.65 -11.56 22.86
CA THR A 454 22.72 -11.07 21.84
C THR A 454 21.47 -11.95 21.81
N GLY A 455 20.30 -11.31 21.89
CA GLY A 455 19.01 -12.02 21.89
C GLY A 455 18.60 -12.63 23.24
N GLU A 456 19.41 -12.51 24.29
CA GLU A 456 19.03 -12.99 25.62
C GLU A 456 18.17 -11.96 26.37
N ASP A 457 16.94 -12.36 26.67
CA ASP A 457 15.93 -11.52 27.29
C ASP A 457 16.36 -10.91 28.63
N GLU A 458 17.19 -11.61 29.41
CA GLU A 458 17.65 -11.14 30.73
C GLU A 458 18.52 -9.86 30.67
N TYR A 459 19.15 -9.58 29.52
CA TYR A 459 19.97 -8.38 29.29
C TYR A 459 19.24 -7.29 28.51
N VAL A 460 17.94 -7.43 28.29
CA VAL A 460 17.10 -6.38 27.69
C VAL A 460 16.76 -5.33 28.74
N ASN A 461 16.98 -4.05 28.43
CA ASN A 461 16.75 -2.93 29.36
C ASN A 461 15.36 -2.93 30.02
N ALA A 462 14.31 -3.36 29.30
CA ALA A 462 12.95 -3.45 29.84
C ALA A 462 12.79 -4.55 30.91
N ASN A 463 13.52 -5.67 30.77
CA ASN A 463 13.55 -6.74 31.75
C ASN A 463 14.46 -6.38 32.93
N LEU A 464 15.60 -5.72 32.66
CA LEU A 464 16.46 -5.13 33.69
C LEU A 464 15.77 -4.01 34.49
N ALA A 465 14.64 -3.49 34.02
CA ALA A 465 13.88 -2.48 34.74
C ALA A 465 13.00 -3.05 35.86
N ARG A 466 12.71 -4.36 35.79
CA ARG A 466 11.87 -5.08 36.74
C ARG A 466 12.62 -5.41 38.02
#